data_AF-A0A371IX28-F1
#
_entry.id   AF-A0A371IX28-F1
#
_cell.length_a   1.000
_cell.length_b   1.000
_cell.length_c   1.000
_cell.angle_alpha   90.00
_cell.angle_beta   90.00
_cell.angle_gamma   90.00
#
_symmetry.space_group_name_H-M   'P 1'
#
loop_
_entity.id
_entity.type
_entity.pdbx_description
1 polymer ?
#
loop_
_entity_poly.entity_id
_entity_poly.type
_entity_poly.pdbx_seq_one_letter_code
_entity_poly.pdbx_strand_id
1 'polypeptide(L)'
;MIGVILLGTSRYVFSFLLAIPIVLEASTLKLAKAGCGFSGFEWLVLDTGSLVAFIVSIFAIKLLLNYIKKHDFNIFDYYRIILGIIVLAYFYSL
;
A
#
# COMPACT_ATOMS: atom_id res chain seq x y z
N MET A 1 -10.03 1.93 -7.48
CA MET A 1 -11.13 2.57 -6.73
C MET A 1 -12.08 3.37 -7.63
N ILE A 2 -11.62 4.33 -8.46
CA ILE A 2 -12.49 5.08 -9.39
C ILE A 2 -13.32 4.18 -10.32
N GLY A 3 -12.73 3.12 -10.89
CA GLY A 3 -13.46 2.21 -11.80
C GLY A 3 -14.62 1.42 -11.17
N VAL A 4 -14.62 1.19 -9.84
CA VAL A 4 -15.69 0.46 -9.14
C VAL A 4 -16.88 1.36 -8.84
N ILE A 5 -16.63 2.66 -8.66
CA ILE A 5 -17.67 3.67 -8.45
C ILE A 5 -18.54 3.82 -9.71
N LEU A 6 -17.95 3.67 -10.89
CA LEU A 6 -18.67 3.64 -12.18
C LEU A 6 -19.56 2.40 -12.35
N LEU A 7 -19.27 1.30 -11.63
CA LEU A 7 -19.99 0.02 -11.72
C LEU A 7 -21.08 -0.16 -10.64
N GLY A 8 -21.35 0.86 -9.83
CA GLY A 8 -22.48 0.87 -8.87
C GLY A 8 -22.40 -0.14 -7.72
N THR A 9 -21.24 -0.77 -7.49
CA THR A 9 -21.06 -1.85 -6.51
C THR A 9 -20.46 -1.35 -5.18
N SER A 10 -20.74 -2.05 -4.07
CA SER A 10 -20.28 -1.69 -2.73
C SER A 10 -18.74 -1.53 -2.65
N ARG A 11 -18.31 -0.27 -2.52
CA ARG A 11 -16.96 0.29 -2.66
C ARG A 11 -15.83 -0.40 -1.89
N TYR A 12 -16.12 -1.00 -0.74
CA TYR A 12 -15.09 -1.43 0.20
C TYR A 12 -14.67 -2.89 0.02
N VAL A 13 -15.63 -3.77 -0.27
CA VAL A 13 -15.39 -5.22 -0.24
C VAL A 13 -14.64 -5.67 -1.49
N PHE A 14 -14.97 -5.12 -2.66
CA PHE A 14 -14.37 -5.55 -3.93
C PHE A 14 -12.89 -5.15 -4.06
N SER A 15 -12.53 -3.91 -3.71
CA SER A 15 -11.13 -3.46 -3.79
C SER A 15 -10.25 -4.14 -2.75
N PHE A 16 -10.78 -4.45 -1.57
CA PHE A 16 -10.04 -5.14 -0.52
C PHE A 16 -9.83 -6.63 -0.85
N LEU A 17 -10.87 -7.32 -1.34
CA LEU A 17 -10.77 -8.71 -1.77
C LEU A 17 -9.83 -8.88 -2.97
N LEU A 18 -9.82 -7.93 -3.91
CA LEU A 18 -8.91 -7.95 -5.06
C LEU A 18 -7.45 -7.67 -4.66
N ALA A 19 -7.22 -6.87 -3.62
CA ALA A 19 -5.86 -6.57 -3.16
C ALA A 19 -5.14 -7.81 -2.61
N ILE A 20 -5.85 -8.76 -2.01
CA ILE A 20 -5.28 -9.99 -1.44
C ILE A 20 -4.52 -10.81 -2.49
N PRO A 21 -5.13 -11.25 -3.62
CA PRO A 21 -4.41 -12.01 -4.64
C PRO A 21 -3.31 -11.20 -5.32
N ILE A 22 -3.53 -9.90 -5.56
CA ILE A 22 -2.54 -9.03 -6.21
C ILE A 22 -1.27 -8.89 -5.36
N VAL A 23 -1.42 -8.64 -4.06
CA VAL A 23 -0.27 -8.47 -3.16
C VAL A 23 0.47 -9.79 -2.95
N LEU A 24 -0.28 -10.90 -2.88
CA LEU A 24 0.30 -12.24 -2.74
C LEU A 24 1.08 -12.66 -4.00
N GLU A 25 0.51 -12.41 -5.18
CA GLU A 25 1.19 -12.64 -6.47
C GLU A 25 2.46 -11.80 -6.58
N ALA A 26 2.36 -10.48 -6.37
CA ALA A 26 3.50 -9.58 -6.49
C ALA A 26 4.64 -9.94 -5.51
N SER A 27 4.30 -10.33 -4.28
CA SER A 27 5.30 -10.74 -3.28
C SER A 27 6.01 -12.03 -3.68
N THR A 28 5.26 -13.02 -4.16
CA THR A 28 5.79 -14.31 -4.60
C THR A 28 6.70 -14.15 -5.82
N LEU A 29 6.29 -13.35 -6.80
CA LEU A 29 7.07 -13.07 -8.01
C LEU A 29 8.36 -12.30 -7.69
N LYS A 30 8.30 -11.38 -6.72
CA LYS A 30 9.45 -10.59 -6.26
C LYS A 30 10.47 -11.45 -5.51
N LEU A 31 10.01 -12.37 -4.66
CA LEU A 31 10.85 -13.37 -4.01
C LEU A 31 11.48 -14.34 -5.01
N ALA A 32 10.71 -14.82 -5.99
CA ALA A 32 11.22 -15.70 -7.04
C ALA A 32 12.29 -15.03 -7.91
N LYS A 33 12.14 -13.74 -8.22
CA LYS A 33 13.13 -12.96 -8.98
C LYS A 33 14.35 -12.54 -8.18
N ALA A 34 14.22 -12.39 -6.86
CA ALA A 34 15.31 -11.90 -6.03
C ALA A 34 16.45 -12.93 -5.86
N GLY A 35 16.21 -14.21 -6.15
CA GLY A 35 17.24 -15.26 -6.18
C GLY A 35 17.83 -15.56 -4.79
N CYS A 36 18.45 -16.74 -4.66
CA CYS A 36 19.07 -17.21 -3.41
C CYS A 36 20.43 -16.51 -3.16
N GLY A 37 20.46 -15.18 -3.22
CA GLY A 37 21.66 -14.34 -3.05
C GLY A 37 21.67 -13.50 -1.78
N PHE A 38 20.63 -13.59 -0.95
CA PHE A 38 20.54 -12.83 0.29
C PHE A 38 21.41 -13.44 1.39
N SER A 39 22.25 -12.61 1.99
CA SER A 39 22.97 -12.93 3.22
C SER A 39 21.99 -13.16 4.38
N GLY A 40 22.40 -13.93 5.40
CA GLY A 40 21.55 -14.25 6.55
C GLY A 40 21.02 -13.02 7.30
N PHE A 41 21.73 -11.89 7.24
CA PHE A 41 21.28 -10.62 7.80
C PHE A 41 20.14 -9.98 6.99
N GLU A 42 20.19 -10.06 5.65
CA GLU A 42 19.15 -9.49 4.77
C GLU A 42 17.83 -10.25 4.92
N TRP A 43 17.89 -11.57 5.10
CA TRP A 43 16.72 -12.38 5.46
C TRP A 43 16.07 -11.94 6.77
N LEU A 44 16.88 -11.62 7.78
CA LEU A 44 16.39 -11.16 9.09
C LEU A 44 15.71 -9.78 8.97
N VAL A 45 16.28 -8.87 8.18
CA VAL A 45 15.68 -7.55 7.89
C VAL A 45 14.39 -7.70 7.08
N LEU A 46 14.35 -8.60 6.11
CA LEU A 46 13.16 -8.86 5.29
C LEU A 46 12.01 -9.41 6.15
N ASP A 47 12.30 -10.39 7.01
CA ASP A 47 11.29 -11.04 7.84
C ASP A 47 10.74 -10.07 8.91
N THR A 48 11.62 -9.34 9.59
CA THR A 48 11.21 -8.31 10.56
C THR A 48 10.44 -7.17 9.90
N GLY A 49 10.88 -6.70 8.73
CA GLY A 49 10.16 -5.69 7.95
C GLY A 49 8.77 -6.17 7.50
N SER A 50 8.66 -7.42 7.06
CA SER A 50 7.39 -8.04 6.66
C SER A 50 6.43 -8.16 7.85
N LEU A 51 6.90 -8.64 9.00
CA LEU A 51 6.11 -8.75 10.24
C LEU A 51 5.61 -7.38 10.72
N VAL A 52 6.49 -6.39 10.78
CA VAL A 52 6.13 -5.02 11.19
C VAL A 52 5.12 -4.42 10.21
N ALA A 53 5.35 -4.54 8.89
CA ALA A 53 4.42 -4.06 7.88
C ALA A 53 3.06 -4.73 7.98
N PHE A 54 2.99 -6.04 8.25
CA PHE A 54 1.75 -6.76 8.42
C PHE A 54 0.93 -6.23 9.61
N ILE A 55 1.55 -6.05 10.78
CA ILE A 55 0.90 -5.53 11.98
C ILE A 55 0.42 -4.09 11.76
N VAL A 56 1.28 -3.24 11.20
CA VAL A 56 0.95 -1.84 10.90
C VAL A 56 -0.20 -1.76 9.89
N SER A 57 -0.25 -2.65 8.89
CA SER A 57 -1.30 -2.66 7.88
C SER A 57 -2.67 -2.95 8.50
N ILE A 58 -2.79 -3.92 9.40
CA ILE A 58 -4.05 -4.21 10.13
C ILE A 58 -4.50 -2.98 10.93
N PHE A 59 -3.57 -2.34 11.63
CA PHE A 59 -3.85 -1.14 12.41
C PHE A 59 -4.29 0.03 11.51
N ALA A 60 -3.58 0.25 10.40
CA ALA A 60 -3.86 1.29 9.43
C ALA A 60 -5.23 1.10 8.77
N ILE A 61 -5.60 -0.13 8.39
CA ILE A 61 -6.93 -0.42 7.82
C ILE A 61 -8.03 -0.09 8.82
N LYS A 62 -7.86 -0.47 10.09
CA LYS A 62 -8.85 -0.18 11.14
C LYS A 62 -8.99 1.31 11.39
N LEU A 63 -7.86 2.03 11.44
CA LEU A 63 -7.82 3.48 11.59
C LEU A 63 -8.48 4.18 10.40
N LEU A 64 -8.15 3.74 9.19
CA LEU A 64 -8.69 4.28 7.94
C LEU A 64 -10.20 4.06 7.86
N LEU A 65 -10.71 2.85 8.10
CA LEU A 65 -12.15 2.55 8.08
C LEU A 65 -12.93 3.38 9.12
N ASN A 66 -12.34 3.61 10.30
CA ASN A 66 -12.92 4.46 11.32
C ASN A 66 -12.88 5.96 10.95
N TYR A 67 -11.80 6.40 10.31
CA TYR A 67 -11.61 7.78 9.87
C TYR A 67 -12.58 8.17 8.73
N ILE A 68 -12.71 7.30 7.73
CA ILE A 68 -13.59 7.48 6.58
C ILE A 68 -15.07 7.59 7.00
N LYS A 69 -15.47 6.90 8.07
CA LYS A 69 -16.82 6.99 8.61
C LYS A 69 -17.18 8.39 9.11
N LYS A 70 -16.18 9.22 9.44
CA LYS A 70 -16.35 10.51 10.11
C LYS A 70 -15.86 11.70 9.27
N HIS A 71 -14.97 11.49 8.31
CA HIS A 71 -14.44 12.53 7.42
C HIS A 71 -14.36 12.04 5.97
N ASP A 72 -14.75 12.91 5.04
CA ASP A 72 -14.58 12.70 3.59
C ASP A 72 -13.11 12.58 3.18
N PHE A 73 -12.85 11.80 2.13
CA PHE A 73 -11.53 11.39 1.63
C PHE A 73 -10.64 12.53 1.07
N ASN A 74 -11.05 13.79 1.22
CA ASN A 74 -10.42 14.95 0.57
C ASN A 74 -8.97 15.18 1.00
N ILE A 75 -8.62 14.81 2.24
CA ILE A 75 -7.25 14.97 2.77
C ILE A 75 -6.25 14.04 2.06
N PHE A 76 -6.69 12.85 1.65
CA PHE A 76 -5.82 11.92 0.91
C PHE A 76 -5.53 12.38 -0.52
N ASP A 77 -6.45 13.12 -1.13
CA ASP A 77 -6.28 13.66 -2.48
C ASP A 77 -5.27 14.81 -2.49
N TYR A 78 -5.43 15.77 -1.58
CA TYR A 78 -4.48 16.88 -1.39
C TYR A 78 -3.08 16.40 -1.00
N TYR A 79 -2.98 15.37 -0.14
CA TYR A 79 -1.70 14.80 0.27
C TYR A 79 -0.87 14.32 -0.94
N ARG A 80 -1.51 13.69 -1.94
CA ARG A 80 -0.84 13.20 -3.14
C ARG A 80 -0.32 14.31 -4.04
N ILE A 81 -1.09 15.38 -4.20
CA ILE A 81 -0.69 16.53 -5.03
C ILE A 81 0.53 17.21 -4.40
N ILE A 82 0.51 17.43 -3.09
CA ILE A 82 1.63 18.04 -2.35
C ILE A 82 2.89 17.17 -2.43
N LEU A 83 2.77 15.86 -2.18
CA LEU A 83 3.90 14.93 -2.30
C LEU A 83 4.48 14.88 -3.71
N GLY A 84 3.61 14.87 -4.73
CA GLY A 84 4.02 14.91 -6.13
C GLY A 84 4.88 16.14 -6.44
N ILE A 85 4.46 17.32 -5.96
CA ILE A 85 5.21 18.56 -6.12
C ILE A 85 6.57 18.50 -5.41
N ILE A 86 6.62 17.97 -4.18
CA ILE A 86 7.88 17.84 -3.42
C ILE A 86 8.86 16.90 -4.12
N VAL A 87 8.39 15.74 -4.59
CA VAL A 87 9.24 14.77 -5.30
C VAL A 87 9.75 15.36 -6.61
N LEU A 88 8.91 16.06 -7.38
CA LEU A 88 9.33 16.75 -8.60
C LEU A 88 10.37 17.84 -8.32
N ALA A 89 10.19 18.64 -7.26
CA ALA A 89 11.16 19.64 -6.85
C ALA A 89 12.50 19.02 -6.45
N TYR A 90 12.48 17.91 -5.70
CA TYR A 90 13.68 17.19 -5.31
C TYR A 90 14.43 16.61 -6.53
N PHE A 91 13.71 16.00 -7.48
CA PHE A 91 14.31 15.40 -8.67
C PHE A 91 14.84 16.44 -9.66
N TYR A 92 14.28 17.65 -9.69
CA TYR A 92 14.79 18.76 -10.50
C TYR A 92 15.97 19.49 -9.84
N SER A 93 16.14 19.35 -8.52
CA SER A 93 17.25 19.93 -7.77
C SER A 93 18.51 19.05 -7.73
N LEU A 94 18.42 17.80 -8.19
CA LEU A 94 19.52 16.82 -8.27
C LEU A 94 20.12 16.81 -9.68
#